data_AF-W4P8U1-F1
#
_entry.id   AF-W4P8U1-F1
#
_cell.length_a   1.000
_cell.length_b   1.000
_cell.length_c   1.000
_cell.angle_alpha   90.00
_cell.angle_beta   90.00
_cell.angle_gamma   90.00
#
_symmetry.space_group_name_H-M   'P 1'
#
loop_
_entity.id
_entity.type
_entity.pdbx_description
1 polymer ?
#
loop_
_entity_poly.entity_id
_entity_poly.type
_entity_poly.pdbx_seq_one_letter_code
_entity_poly.pdbx_strand_id
1 'polypeptide(L)'
;MRKVWKIILAESIRVNTDKDDEDHFDTAFIDSTVQEKNITYPTDAKFHKKIIKNVLKIVHDKSLPLRQSYTRTLKGIYRARRFRNHPKNRKKALKADRQLKTIAGRLVRELERNLGGRNGYEKMFELYYRVLSQNRKSKNKVYSLHEPDVVCISKGKEHKKYEFGNKVSILRSRSGLILGACSFRNEYDGHTIQKTLEQTQRMTGKHINNLAADRGYRGVKQIGDTKILIPDVPKAKDTYYQKKKKHKLFCKRAGIEPTIGHLKEDYRLSRNFYKGVKGDAINVLLAAAAYNFKKAMRVLLWLIKNQREVRFYKLHAEYSF
;
A
#
# COMPACT_ATOMS: atom_id res chain seq x y z
N MET A 1 -2.27 -0.46 -20.61
CA MET A 1 -3.02 -0.43 -19.33
C MET A 1 -2.35 0.38 -18.20
N ARG A 2 -1.07 0.19 -17.83
CA ARG A 2 -0.41 1.04 -16.80
C ARG A 2 -0.26 2.52 -17.17
N LYS A 3 -0.23 2.85 -18.46
CA LYS A 3 -0.08 4.23 -18.97
C LYS A 3 -1.31 5.11 -18.69
N VAL A 4 -2.53 4.57 -18.82
CA VAL A 4 -3.80 5.34 -18.68
C VAL A 4 -3.93 5.96 -17.28
N TRP A 5 -3.68 5.19 -16.22
CA TRP A 5 -3.82 5.68 -14.85
C TRP A 5 -2.78 6.74 -14.48
N LYS A 6 -1.60 6.70 -15.10
CA LYS A 6 -0.57 7.74 -14.95
C LYS A 6 -1.00 9.04 -15.61
N ILE A 7 -1.70 8.97 -16.75
CA ILE A 7 -2.28 10.15 -17.41
C ILE A 7 -3.28 10.84 -16.49
N ILE A 8 -4.16 10.09 -15.79
CA ILE A 8 -5.12 10.69 -14.85
C ILE A 8 -4.41 11.47 -13.72
N LEU A 9 -3.35 10.91 -13.14
CA LEU A 9 -2.56 11.63 -12.14
C LEU A 9 -1.84 12.84 -12.75
N ALA A 10 -1.33 12.72 -13.98
CA ALA A 10 -0.69 13.82 -14.70
C ALA A 10 -1.68 14.98 -14.96
N GLU A 11 -2.89 14.67 -15.42
CA GLU A 11 -3.95 15.66 -15.61
C GLU A 11 -4.35 16.33 -14.29
N SER A 12 -4.43 15.55 -13.20
CA SER A 12 -4.72 16.12 -11.87
C SER A 12 -3.64 17.09 -11.40
N ILE A 13 -2.38 16.90 -11.83
CA ILE A 13 -1.28 17.81 -11.55
C ILE A 13 -1.44 19.05 -12.43
N ARG A 14 -1.59 18.85 -13.74
CA ARG A 14 -1.73 19.92 -14.75
C ARG A 14 -2.81 20.93 -14.38
N VAL A 15 -4.02 20.47 -14.05
CA VAL A 15 -5.15 21.32 -13.67
C VAL A 15 -4.85 22.21 -12.45
N ASN A 16 -3.95 21.78 -11.56
CA ASN A 16 -3.55 22.57 -10.40
C ASN A 16 -2.32 23.46 -10.66
N THR A 17 -1.63 23.33 -11.80
CA THR A 17 -0.37 24.03 -12.09
C THR A 17 -0.44 25.00 -13.26
N ASP A 18 -1.42 24.88 -14.16
CA ASP A 18 -1.48 25.66 -15.41
C ASP A 18 -1.64 27.17 -15.24
N LYS A 19 -1.95 27.65 -14.03
CA LYS A 19 -2.20 29.07 -13.71
C LYS A 19 -1.56 29.53 -12.41
N ASP A 20 -0.63 28.74 -11.87
CA ASP A 20 -0.02 29.01 -10.58
C ASP A 20 1.45 29.40 -10.78
N ASP A 21 1.82 30.60 -10.31
CA ASP A 21 3.19 31.11 -10.34
C ASP A 21 4.10 30.39 -9.33
N GLU A 22 3.54 29.52 -8.47
CA GLU A 22 4.31 28.70 -7.55
C GLU A 22 5.18 27.67 -8.28
N ASP A 23 6.47 27.64 -7.94
CA ASP A 23 7.37 26.57 -8.35
C ASP A 23 7.08 25.29 -7.56
N HIS A 24 6.13 24.51 -8.08
CA HIS A 24 5.71 23.23 -7.53
C HIS A 24 6.78 22.13 -7.67
N PHE A 25 7.80 22.33 -8.50
CA PHE A 25 8.70 21.26 -8.93
C PHE A 25 10.13 21.43 -8.40
N ASP A 26 10.58 22.63 -8.02
CA ASP A 26 11.93 22.80 -7.45
C ASP A 26 12.15 21.97 -6.18
N THR A 27 11.24 22.07 -5.21
CA THR A 27 11.36 21.37 -3.93
C THR A 27 10.17 20.45 -3.68
N ALA A 28 10.45 19.15 -3.52
CA ALA A 28 9.46 18.13 -3.18
C ALA A 28 9.81 17.36 -1.89
N PHE A 29 8.82 16.69 -1.35
CA PHE A 29 8.90 15.87 -0.15
C PHE A 29 8.48 14.44 -0.48
N ILE A 30 9.25 13.47 0.00
CA ILE A 30 8.96 12.04 -0.19
C ILE A 30 8.76 11.36 1.15
N ASP A 31 7.75 10.52 1.21
CA ASP A 31 7.53 9.61 2.33
C ASP A 31 6.90 8.32 1.83
N SER A 32 7.15 7.22 2.57
CA SER A 32 6.60 5.93 2.23
C SER A 32 5.52 5.55 3.23
N THR A 33 4.54 4.82 2.77
CA THR A 33 3.47 4.30 3.61
C THR A 33 3.13 2.88 3.18
N VAL A 34 2.25 2.23 3.93
CA VAL A 34 1.71 0.92 3.56
C VAL A 34 0.27 1.11 3.11
N GLN A 35 -0.03 0.60 1.93
CA GLN A 35 -1.40 0.35 1.48
C GLN A 35 -1.74 -1.07 1.88
N GLU A 36 -2.63 -1.25 2.85
CA GLU A 36 -3.00 -2.60 3.28
C GLU A 36 -3.88 -3.25 2.23
N LYS A 37 -3.67 -4.54 2.02
CA LYS A 37 -4.52 -5.31 1.12
C LYS A 37 -5.78 -5.74 1.86
N ASN A 38 -6.89 -5.89 1.14
CA ASN A 38 -8.11 -6.48 1.67
C ASN A 38 -7.94 -7.99 1.96
N ILE A 39 -7.18 -8.30 3.02
CA ILE A 39 -6.94 -9.65 3.48
C ILE A 39 -7.26 -9.76 4.97
N THR A 40 -7.66 -10.96 5.40
CA THR A 40 -7.78 -11.27 6.82
C THR A 40 -6.40 -11.45 7.43
N TYR A 41 -6.21 -11.06 8.71
CA TYR A 41 -4.93 -11.26 9.40
C TYR A 41 -4.37 -12.69 9.19
N PRO A 42 -3.14 -12.81 8.66
CA PRO A 42 -2.60 -14.05 8.14
C PRO A 42 -2.12 -14.97 9.26
N THR A 43 -2.78 -16.11 9.41
CA THR A 43 -2.31 -17.17 10.31
C THR A 43 -2.22 -18.49 9.55
N ASP A 44 -1.17 -19.27 9.83
CA ASP A 44 -0.96 -20.57 9.18
C ASP A 44 -2.19 -21.47 9.34
N ALA A 45 -2.80 -21.43 10.53
CA ALA A 45 -4.01 -22.17 10.86
C ALA A 45 -5.24 -21.78 10.02
N LYS A 46 -5.35 -20.52 9.59
CA LYS A 46 -6.39 -20.05 8.65
C LYS A 46 -6.07 -20.50 7.23
N PHE A 47 -4.80 -20.49 6.82
CA PHE A 47 -4.41 -20.98 5.50
C PHE A 47 -4.67 -22.47 5.34
N HIS A 48 -4.24 -23.30 6.29
CA HIS A 48 -4.51 -24.74 6.24
C HIS A 48 -6.02 -25.03 6.16
N LYS A 49 -6.84 -24.28 6.92
CA LYS A 49 -8.31 -24.38 6.83
C LYS A 49 -8.83 -24.03 5.43
N LYS A 50 -8.34 -22.95 4.82
CA LYS A 50 -8.74 -22.55 3.47
C LYS A 50 -8.28 -23.55 2.40
N ILE A 51 -7.06 -24.07 2.50
CA ILE A 51 -6.53 -25.13 1.62
C ILE A 51 -7.44 -26.34 1.67
N ILE A 52 -7.75 -26.85 2.87
CA ILE A 52 -8.65 -28.00 3.04
C ILE A 52 -10.02 -27.73 2.40
N LYS A 53 -10.62 -26.57 2.66
CA LYS A 53 -11.91 -26.20 2.06
C LYS A 53 -11.85 -26.21 0.53
N ASN A 54 -10.81 -25.62 -0.05
CA ASN A 54 -10.67 -25.53 -1.50
C ASN A 54 -10.42 -26.90 -2.13
N VAL A 55 -9.56 -27.73 -1.52
CA VAL A 55 -9.29 -29.09 -1.98
C VAL A 55 -10.57 -29.93 -1.95
N LEU A 56 -11.31 -29.93 -0.84
CA LEU A 56 -12.56 -30.68 -0.73
C LEU A 56 -13.61 -30.19 -1.74
N LYS A 57 -13.63 -28.89 -2.04
CA LYS A 57 -14.50 -28.35 -3.10
C LYS A 57 -14.14 -28.95 -4.46
N ILE A 58 -12.86 -28.98 -4.84
CA ILE A 58 -12.43 -29.53 -6.14
C ILE A 58 -12.72 -31.03 -6.22
N VAL A 59 -12.45 -31.77 -5.13
CA VAL A 59 -12.76 -33.20 -5.05
C VAL A 59 -14.25 -33.44 -5.30
N HIS A 60 -15.12 -32.64 -4.68
CA HIS A 60 -16.57 -32.73 -4.88
C HIS A 60 -16.98 -32.34 -6.30
N ASP A 61 -16.52 -31.18 -6.79
CA ASP A 61 -16.90 -30.64 -8.11
C ASP A 61 -16.45 -31.56 -9.27
N LYS A 62 -15.37 -32.32 -9.08
CA LYS A 62 -14.84 -33.29 -10.06
C LYS A 62 -15.19 -34.75 -9.75
N SER A 63 -16.01 -35.01 -8.73
CA SER A 63 -16.36 -36.37 -8.29
C SER A 63 -15.16 -37.29 -8.10
N LEU A 64 -14.06 -36.76 -7.56
CA LEU A 64 -12.82 -37.51 -7.36
C LEU A 64 -12.94 -38.43 -6.12
N PRO A 65 -12.28 -39.60 -6.13
CA PRO A 65 -12.27 -40.48 -4.96
C PRO A 65 -11.62 -39.80 -3.76
N LEU A 66 -12.12 -40.06 -2.56
CA LEU A 66 -11.57 -39.50 -1.32
C LEU A 66 -11.48 -40.58 -0.25
N ARG A 67 -10.25 -40.90 0.17
CA ARG A 67 -10.00 -41.92 1.20
C ARG A 67 -10.56 -41.52 2.55
N GLN A 68 -10.44 -40.24 2.92
CA GLN A 68 -10.93 -39.74 4.20
C GLN A 68 -11.32 -38.26 4.12
N SER A 69 -12.56 -37.94 4.48
CA SER A 69 -13.09 -36.56 4.48
C SER A 69 -12.63 -35.71 5.67
N TYR A 70 -12.16 -36.35 6.75
CA TYR A 70 -11.77 -35.71 8.02
C TYR A 70 -12.86 -34.83 8.66
N THR A 71 -14.11 -34.90 8.23
CA THR A 71 -15.18 -33.96 8.64
C THR A 71 -15.35 -33.90 10.16
N ARG A 72 -15.42 -35.06 10.84
CA ARG A 72 -15.53 -35.15 12.30
C ARG A 72 -14.27 -34.62 13.00
N THR A 73 -13.09 -35.01 12.51
CA THR A 73 -11.79 -34.57 13.03
C THR A 73 -11.61 -33.05 12.94
N LEU A 74 -11.98 -32.44 11.82
CA LEU A 74 -11.91 -31.01 11.60
C LEU A 74 -12.82 -30.24 12.57
N LYS A 75 -14.05 -30.72 12.83
CA LYS A 75 -14.94 -30.15 13.85
C LYS A 75 -14.25 -30.11 15.23
N GLY A 76 -13.61 -31.21 15.64
CA GLY A 76 -12.86 -31.28 16.89
C GLY A 76 -11.67 -30.31 16.95
N ILE A 77 -10.87 -30.24 15.89
CA ILE A 77 -9.75 -29.29 15.75
C ILE A 77 -10.24 -27.85 15.86
N TYR A 78 -11.39 -27.53 15.28
CA TYR A 78 -11.93 -26.16 15.30
C TYR A 78 -12.38 -25.75 16.71
N ARG A 79 -13.05 -26.66 17.44
CA ARG A 79 -13.42 -26.45 18.85
C ARG A 79 -12.19 -26.24 19.73
N ALA A 80 -11.16 -27.07 19.57
CA ALA A 80 -9.91 -26.97 20.33
C ALA A 80 -9.15 -25.64 20.13
N ARG A 81 -9.38 -24.95 19.00
CA ARG A 81 -8.77 -23.64 18.72
C ARG A 81 -9.53 -22.45 19.29
N ARG A 82 -10.82 -22.60 19.63
CA ARG A 82 -11.69 -21.50 20.09
C ARG A 82 -11.12 -20.76 21.30
N PHE A 83 -10.59 -21.51 22.27
CA PHE A 83 -10.06 -20.96 23.53
C PHE A 83 -8.53 -20.84 23.53
N ARG A 84 -7.90 -20.57 22.39
CA ARG A 84 -6.44 -20.48 22.24
C ARG A 84 -5.79 -19.45 23.17
N ASN A 85 -6.47 -18.35 23.45
CA ASN A 85 -5.92 -17.25 24.24
C ASN A 85 -5.85 -17.60 25.73
N HIS A 86 -6.56 -18.64 26.18
CA HIS A 86 -6.49 -19.10 27.55
C HIS A 86 -5.16 -19.86 27.80
N PRO A 87 -4.35 -19.50 28.82
CA PRO A 87 -3.03 -20.08 29.06
C PRO A 87 -3.02 -21.61 29.09
N LYS A 88 -3.98 -22.22 29.82
CA LYS A 88 -4.14 -23.69 29.94
C LYS A 88 -4.41 -24.40 28.60
N ASN A 89 -4.95 -23.70 27.60
CA ASN A 89 -5.35 -24.28 26.31
C ASN A 89 -4.32 -24.07 25.20
N ARG A 90 -3.24 -23.33 25.45
CA ARG A 90 -2.22 -23.00 24.44
C ARG A 90 -1.60 -24.26 23.82
N LYS A 91 -1.18 -25.23 24.64
CA LYS A 91 -0.58 -26.50 24.18
C LYS A 91 -1.57 -27.30 23.32
N LYS A 92 -2.84 -27.39 23.74
CA LYS A 92 -3.93 -28.06 23.00
C LYS A 92 -4.17 -27.40 21.64
N ALA A 93 -4.19 -26.07 21.59
CA ALA A 93 -4.40 -25.33 20.35
C ALA A 93 -3.22 -25.44 19.37
N LEU A 94 -1.98 -25.55 19.88
CA LEU A 94 -0.78 -25.80 19.06
C LEU A 94 -0.79 -27.22 18.48
N LYS A 95 -1.19 -28.23 19.26
CA LYS A 95 -1.36 -29.61 18.76
C LYS A 95 -2.42 -29.66 17.65
N ALA A 96 -3.54 -28.97 17.85
CA ALA A 96 -4.60 -28.86 16.85
C ALA A 96 -4.13 -28.19 15.55
N ASP A 97 -3.27 -27.16 15.61
CA ASP A 97 -2.68 -26.55 14.42
C ASP A 97 -1.75 -27.49 13.66
N ARG A 98 -0.94 -28.27 14.36
CA ARG A 98 -0.07 -29.29 13.75
C ARG A 98 -0.90 -30.37 13.05
N GLN A 99 -1.94 -30.87 13.71
CA GLN A 99 -2.87 -31.83 13.10
C GLN A 99 -3.54 -31.26 11.86
N LEU A 100 -3.97 -29.99 11.90
CA LEU A 100 -4.58 -29.33 10.75
C LEU A 100 -3.61 -29.20 9.57
N LYS A 101 -2.34 -28.87 9.83
CA LYS A 101 -1.28 -28.84 8.82
C LYS A 101 -1.10 -30.21 8.17
N THR A 102 -1.05 -31.28 8.96
CA THR A 102 -0.91 -32.65 8.48
C THR A 102 -2.09 -33.06 7.60
N ILE A 103 -3.32 -32.77 8.01
CA ILE A 103 -4.53 -33.06 7.23
C ILE A 103 -4.51 -32.29 5.91
N ALA A 104 -4.19 -31.00 5.94
CA ALA A 104 -4.08 -30.18 4.73
C ALA A 104 -3.07 -30.77 3.75
N GLY A 105 -1.87 -31.13 4.23
CA GLY A 105 -0.84 -31.73 3.37
C GLY A 105 -1.18 -33.13 2.86
N ARG A 106 -1.97 -33.92 3.58
CA ARG A 106 -2.49 -35.21 3.09
C ARG A 106 -3.48 -34.99 1.95
N LEU A 107 -4.47 -34.13 2.16
CA LEU A 107 -5.51 -33.83 1.16
C LEU A 107 -4.94 -33.21 -0.12
N VAL A 108 -3.97 -32.30 -0.01
CA VAL A 108 -3.31 -31.73 -1.20
C VAL A 108 -2.61 -32.81 -2.04
N ARG A 109 -1.83 -33.70 -1.40
CA ARG A 109 -1.14 -34.80 -2.09
C ARG A 109 -2.10 -35.83 -2.68
N GLU A 110 -3.24 -36.04 -2.03
CA GLU A 110 -4.28 -36.95 -2.54
C GLU A 110 -4.97 -36.36 -3.76
N LEU A 111 -5.33 -35.07 -3.72
CA LEU A 111 -5.88 -34.37 -4.87
C LEU A 111 -4.92 -34.42 -6.07
N GLU A 112 -3.62 -34.16 -5.86
CA GLU A 112 -2.60 -34.22 -6.92
C GLU A 112 -2.52 -35.63 -7.56
N ARG A 113 -2.56 -36.69 -6.75
CA ARG A 113 -2.59 -38.07 -7.29
C ARG A 113 -3.86 -38.35 -8.09
N ASN A 114 -5.02 -37.97 -7.57
CA ASN A 114 -6.31 -38.24 -8.22
C ASN A 114 -6.50 -37.45 -9.52
N LEU A 115 -5.81 -36.31 -9.67
CA LEU A 115 -5.79 -35.53 -10.90
C LEU A 115 -4.77 -36.06 -11.93
N GLY A 116 -3.99 -37.10 -11.61
CA GLY A 116 -2.89 -37.57 -12.46
C GLY A 116 -1.74 -36.58 -12.57
N GLY A 117 -1.55 -35.71 -11.56
CA GLY A 117 -0.55 -34.65 -11.55
C GLY A 117 -1.13 -33.28 -11.19
N ARG A 118 -0.49 -32.22 -11.69
CA ARG A 118 -0.87 -30.82 -11.39
C ARG A 118 -1.70 -30.14 -12.48
N ASN A 119 -2.12 -30.89 -13.49
CA ASN A 119 -2.70 -30.38 -14.73
C ASN A 119 -3.91 -29.47 -14.46
N GLY A 120 -3.80 -28.21 -14.90
CA GLY A 120 -4.83 -27.17 -14.74
C GLY A 120 -4.87 -26.51 -13.36
N TYR A 121 -3.97 -26.89 -12.44
CA TYR A 121 -3.90 -26.37 -11.07
C TYR A 121 -2.46 -26.11 -10.60
N GLU A 122 -1.50 -25.97 -11.51
CA GLU A 122 -0.07 -25.89 -11.24
C GLU A 122 0.24 -24.77 -10.24
N LYS A 123 -0.23 -23.55 -10.52
CA LYS A 123 -0.06 -22.38 -9.65
C LYS A 123 -0.71 -22.56 -8.27
N MET A 124 -1.82 -23.29 -8.20
CA MET A 124 -2.49 -23.56 -6.93
C MET A 124 -1.66 -24.53 -6.08
N PHE A 125 -1.18 -25.62 -6.69
CA PHE A 125 -0.34 -26.59 -6.00
C PHE A 125 0.97 -25.97 -5.54
N GLU A 126 1.64 -25.19 -6.38
CA GLU A 126 2.83 -24.43 -6.01
C GLU A 126 2.57 -23.55 -4.77
N LEU A 127 1.46 -22.81 -4.78
CA LEU A 127 1.07 -21.95 -3.66
C LEU A 127 0.78 -22.75 -2.39
N TYR A 128 0.06 -23.87 -2.50
CA TYR A 128 -0.29 -24.72 -1.35
C TYR A 128 0.94 -25.38 -0.75
N TYR A 129 1.83 -25.92 -1.58
CA TYR A 129 3.09 -26.51 -1.12
C TYR A 129 3.99 -25.47 -0.46
N ARG A 130 4.09 -24.25 -1.01
CA ARG A 130 4.82 -23.14 -0.39
C ARG A 130 4.25 -22.76 0.98
N VAL A 131 2.91 -22.73 1.11
CA VAL A 131 2.24 -22.44 2.39
C VAL A 131 2.42 -23.59 3.40
N LEU A 132 2.45 -24.84 2.95
CA LEU A 132 2.66 -25.99 3.82
C LEU A 132 4.12 -26.12 4.25
N SER A 133 5.08 -25.68 3.44
CA SER A 133 6.51 -25.73 3.76
C SER A 133 7.01 -24.52 4.57
N GLN A 134 6.36 -23.35 4.46
CA GLN A 134 6.81 -22.15 5.16
C GLN A 134 6.77 -22.28 6.69
N ASN A 135 7.71 -21.60 7.36
CA ASN A 135 7.83 -21.50 8.80
C ASN A 135 8.04 -20.03 9.23
N ARG A 136 8.33 -19.75 10.49
CA ARG A 136 8.50 -18.37 10.99
C ARG A 136 9.74 -17.66 10.40
N LYS A 137 10.81 -18.41 10.10
CA LYS A 137 12.10 -17.90 9.59
C LYS A 137 12.17 -17.88 8.05
N SER A 138 11.17 -18.44 7.36
CA SER A 138 11.14 -18.44 5.90
C SER A 138 11.18 -17.02 5.33
N LYS A 139 12.01 -16.82 4.31
CA LYS A 139 11.99 -15.60 3.49
C LYS A 139 10.80 -15.65 2.53
N ASN A 140 10.29 -14.48 2.11
CA ASN A 140 9.19 -14.36 1.14
C ASN A 140 7.97 -15.23 1.50
N LYS A 141 7.45 -15.11 2.73
CA LYS A 141 6.27 -15.86 3.17
C LYS A 141 5.02 -15.44 2.42
N VAL A 142 4.13 -16.40 2.24
CA VAL A 142 2.78 -16.16 1.71
C VAL A 142 1.89 -15.70 2.86
N TYR A 143 1.32 -14.49 2.72
CA TYR A 143 0.38 -13.90 3.68
C TYR A 143 -1.08 -13.95 3.19
N SER A 144 -1.34 -14.41 1.96
CA SER A 144 -2.71 -14.64 1.50
C SER A 144 -2.74 -15.62 0.33
N LEU A 145 -3.70 -16.56 0.36
CA LEU A 145 -3.91 -17.51 -0.75
C LEU A 145 -4.51 -16.86 -2.00
N HIS A 146 -5.24 -15.76 -1.85
CA HIS A 146 -5.91 -15.08 -2.97
C HIS A 146 -5.17 -13.80 -3.41
N GLU A 147 -4.13 -13.40 -2.67
CA GLU A 147 -3.23 -12.29 -2.97
C GLU A 147 -1.80 -12.69 -2.57
N PRO A 148 -1.14 -13.59 -3.34
CA PRO A 148 0.17 -14.15 -2.96
C PRO A 148 1.29 -13.10 -2.91
N ASP A 149 1.11 -11.96 -3.59
CA ASP A 149 2.09 -10.86 -3.68
C ASP A 149 2.06 -9.88 -2.49
N VAL A 150 1.19 -10.12 -1.51
CA VAL A 150 1.14 -9.32 -0.28
C VAL A 150 2.41 -9.54 0.53
N VAL A 151 3.03 -8.45 0.97
CA VAL A 151 4.17 -8.48 1.88
C VAL A 151 3.79 -8.02 3.28
N CYS A 152 4.57 -8.46 4.27
CA CYS A 152 4.50 -7.96 5.63
C CYS A 152 5.54 -6.84 5.79
N ILE A 153 5.08 -5.67 6.20
CA ILE A 153 5.93 -4.49 6.40
C ILE A 153 5.84 -4.09 7.86
N SER A 154 7.00 -3.86 8.48
CA SER A 154 7.09 -3.31 9.83
C SER A 154 7.63 -1.88 9.74
N LYS A 155 6.82 -0.91 10.12
CA LYS A 155 7.18 0.53 10.14
C LYS A 155 7.43 1.08 11.55
N GLY A 156 7.68 0.21 12.54
CA GLY A 156 7.99 0.63 13.90
C GLY A 156 6.87 1.37 14.64
N LYS A 157 5.62 1.30 14.16
CA LYS A 157 4.47 1.92 14.84
C LYS A 157 4.18 1.18 16.15
N GLU A 158 4.00 1.94 17.23
CA GLU A 158 3.74 1.40 18.57
C GLU A 158 2.44 0.57 18.63
N HIS A 159 1.35 1.12 18.09
CA HIS A 159 0.03 0.48 18.09
C HIS A 159 -0.15 -0.61 17.01
N LYS A 160 0.74 -0.69 16.01
CA LYS A 160 0.63 -1.66 14.90
C LYS A 160 1.99 -2.08 14.34
N LYS A 161 2.50 -3.19 14.88
CA LYS A 161 3.84 -3.72 14.53
C LYS A 161 3.97 -4.19 13.07
N TYR A 162 2.89 -4.73 12.49
CA TYR A 162 2.89 -5.31 11.14
C TYR A 162 1.68 -4.85 10.33
N GLU A 163 1.94 -4.37 9.13
CA GLU A 163 0.94 -4.04 8.11
C GLU A 163 1.12 -5.01 6.93
N PHE A 164 0.01 -5.50 6.36
CA PHE A 164 0.03 -6.49 5.28
C PHE A 164 -0.51 -5.89 3.99
N GLY A 165 0.35 -5.70 3.01
CA GLY A 165 -0.03 -5.12 1.73
C GLY A 165 1.18 -4.83 0.86
N ASN A 166 1.24 -3.62 0.33
CA ASN A 166 2.32 -3.14 -0.52
C ASN A 166 2.85 -1.81 0.03
N LYS A 167 4.14 -1.58 -0.16
CA LYS A 167 4.75 -0.28 0.15
C LYS A 167 4.35 0.72 -0.93
N VAL A 168 4.10 1.95 -0.53
CA VAL A 168 3.71 3.05 -1.40
C VAL A 168 4.63 4.21 -1.13
N SER A 169 5.19 4.82 -2.17
CA SER A 169 5.93 6.08 -2.08
C SER A 169 5.03 7.20 -2.59
N ILE A 170 4.90 8.26 -1.80
CA ILE A 170 4.16 9.47 -2.16
C ILE A 170 5.16 10.62 -2.25
N LEU A 171 5.06 11.36 -3.35
CA LEU A 171 5.85 12.54 -3.63
C LEU A 171 4.94 13.76 -3.63
N ARG A 172 5.21 14.72 -2.75
CA ARG A 172 4.39 15.90 -2.50
C ARG A 172 5.20 17.17 -2.77
N SER A 173 4.65 18.13 -3.50
CA SER A 173 5.25 19.45 -3.69
C SER A 173 5.25 20.27 -2.39
N ARG A 174 5.93 21.42 -2.43
CA ARG A 174 5.85 22.42 -1.36
C ARG A 174 4.43 22.95 -1.11
N SER A 175 3.64 23.15 -2.17
CA SER A 175 2.24 23.61 -2.14
C SER A 175 1.23 22.54 -1.71
N GLY A 176 1.69 21.30 -1.54
CA GLY A 176 0.87 20.17 -1.13
C GLY A 176 0.17 19.40 -2.24
N LEU A 177 0.56 19.63 -3.50
CA LEU A 177 0.13 18.79 -4.61
C LEU A 177 0.88 17.45 -4.59
N ILE A 178 0.21 16.35 -4.91
CA ILE A 178 0.89 15.05 -5.09
C ILE A 178 1.42 14.98 -6.52
N LEU A 179 2.74 14.98 -6.65
CA LEU A 179 3.45 14.95 -7.94
C LEU A 179 3.73 13.52 -8.44
N GLY A 180 3.76 12.55 -7.52
CA GLY A 180 4.15 11.18 -7.81
C GLY A 180 3.59 10.21 -6.78
N ALA A 181 3.24 9.02 -7.25
CA ALA A 181 2.66 7.98 -6.42
C ALA A 181 3.00 6.60 -7.00
N CYS A 182 3.91 5.88 -6.34
CA CYS A 182 4.42 4.59 -6.81
C CYS A 182 4.13 3.47 -5.81
N SER A 183 3.74 2.30 -6.31
CA SER A 183 3.63 1.08 -5.52
C SER A 183 4.88 0.21 -5.66
N PHE A 184 5.36 -0.27 -4.53
CA PHE A 184 6.51 -1.17 -4.36
C PHE A 184 6.11 -2.39 -3.53
N ARG A 185 6.99 -3.39 -3.44
CA ARG A 185 6.79 -4.54 -2.55
C ARG A 185 7.39 -4.24 -1.18
N ASN A 186 8.57 -4.79 -0.89
CA ASN A 186 9.28 -4.59 0.38
C ASN A 186 10.69 -4.03 0.17
N GLU A 187 10.87 -3.20 -0.87
CA GLU A 187 12.14 -2.52 -1.16
C GLU A 187 12.47 -1.54 -0.02
N TYR A 188 13.76 -1.29 0.21
CA TYR A 188 14.22 -0.25 1.13
C TYR A 188 13.73 1.13 0.67
N ASP A 189 13.39 2.01 1.61
CA ASP A 189 12.74 3.30 1.31
C ASP A 189 13.61 4.17 0.38
N GLY A 190 14.93 4.21 0.60
CA GLY A 190 15.87 4.92 -0.28
C GLY A 190 15.84 4.44 -1.74
N HIS A 191 15.60 3.15 -2.00
CA HIS A 191 15.53 2.60 -3.36
C HIS A 191 14.21 2.96 -4.08
N THR A 192 13.21 3.47 -3.35
CA THR A 192 11.95 3.92 -3.95
C THR A 192 12.07 5.27 -4.64
N ILE A 193 13.07 6.08 -4.24
CA ILE A 193 13.23 7.46 -4.72
C ILE A 193 13.36 7.52 -6.24
N GLN A 194 14.29 6.75 -6.81
CA GLN A 194 14.60 6.80 -8.24
C GLN A 194 13.35 6.50 -9.09
N LYS A 195 12.64 5.41 -8.79
CA LYS A 195 11.45 5.03 -9.56
C LYS A 195 10.32 6.05 -9.42
N THR A 196 10.19 6.69 -8.26
CA THR A 196 9.19 7.75 -8.03
C THR A 196 9.54 9.02 -8.81
N LEU A 197 10.82 9.43 -8.84
CA LEU A 197 11.28 10.58 -9.64
C LEU A 197 11.10 10.33 -11.15
N GLU A 198 11.52 9.16 -11.64
CA GLU A 198 11.33 8.77 -13.04
C GLU A 198 9.84 8.74 -13.43
N GLN A 199 8.96 8.30 -12.53
CA GLN A 199 7.53 8.34 -12.77
C GLN A 199 7.05 9.78 -12.95
N THR A 200 7.41 10.66 -12.03
CA THR A 200 6.98 12.07 -12.06
C THR A 200 7.50 12.76 -13.31
N GLN A 201 8.79 12.64 -13.63
CA GLN A 201 9.38 13.24 -14.83
C GLN A 201 8.69 12.73 -16.10
N ARG A 202 8.40 11.43 -16.21
CA ARG A 202 7.66 10.88 -17.36
C ARG A 202 6.23 11.39 -17.48
N MET A 203 5.61 11.79 -16.36
CA MET A 203 4.22 12.25 -16.33
C MET A 203 4.09 13.75 -16.57
N THR A 204 5.00 14.55 -16.05
CA THR A 204 4.91 16.02 -16.06
C THR A 204 5.93 16.68 -16.96
N GLY A 205 6.96 15.96 -17.42
CA GLY A 205 8.11 16.52 -18.13
C GLY A 205 9.02 17.40 -17.28
N LYS A 206 8.70 17.60 -15.99
CA LYS A 206 9.42 18.51 -15.09
C LYS A 206 10.38 17.75 -14.17
N HIS A 207 11.51 18.39 -13.88
CA HIS A 207 12.56 17.88 -13.00
C HIS A 207 12.40 18.41 -11.57
N ILE A 208 12.85 17.63 -10.57
CA ILE A 208 12.84 18.04 -9.17
C ILE A 208 14.29 18.26 -8.71
N ASN A 209 14.60 19.46 -8.24
CA ASN A 209 15.97 19.81 -7.86
C ASN A 209 16.30 19.37 -6.43
N ASN A 210 15.37 19.58 -5.50
CA ASN A 210 15.55 19.34 -4.08
C ASN A 210 14.48 18.37 -3.58
N LEU A 211 14.90 17.21 -3.09
CA LEU A 211 14.01 16.20 -2.52
C LEU A 211 14.29 16.02 -1.03
N ALA A 212 13.36 16.44 -0.18
CA ALA A 212 13.48 16.25 1.27
C ALA A 212 12.75 14.97 1.73
N ALA A 213 13.46 14.12 2.46
CA ALA A 213 12.99 12.83 2.96
C ALA A 213 13.22 12.71 4.48
N ASP A 214 12.64 11.71 5.13
CA ASP A 214 12.94 11.41 6.53
C ASP A 214 14.27 10.63 6.68
N ARG A 215 14.64 10.31 7.93
CA ARG A 215 15.87 9.54 8.22
C ARG A 215 15.81 8.08 7.76
N GLY A 216 14.63 7.56 7.42
CA GLY A 216 14.43 6.24 6.85
C GLY A 216 14.97 6.10 5.43
N TYR A 217 15.23 7.21 4.73
CA TYR A 217 15.77 7.25 3.36
C TYR A 217 17.30 7.39 3.26
N ARG A 218 18.03 7.13 4.35
CA ARG A 218 19.51 7.21 4.37
C ARG A 218 20.16 6.41 3.23
N GLY A 219 21.28 6.91 2.74
CA GLY A 219 22.06 6.29 1.67
C GLY A 219 22.40 7.29 0.58
N VAL A 220 21.66 7.25 -0.52
CA VAL A 220 21.93 8.06 -1.70
C VAL A 220 21.70 9.55 -1.42
N LYS A 221 22.71 10.38 -1.71
CA LYS A 221 22.66 11.84 -1.50
C LYS A 221 22.23 12.62 -2.74
N GLN A 222 22.35 12.02 -3.92
CA GLN A 222 22.01 12.62 -5.19
C GLN A 222 21.62 11.55 -6.21
N ILE A 223 20.56 11.78 -6.97
CA ILE A 223 20.11 10.92 -8.08
C ILE A 223 19.93 11.82 -9.29
N GLY A 224 20.75 11.62 -10.32
CA GLY A 224 20.86 12.59 -11.43
C GLY A 224 21.21 13.97 -10.88
N ASP A 225 20.40 14.97 -11.20
CA ASP A 225 20.57 16.34 -10.71
C ASP A 225 19.78 16.63 -9.41
N THR A 226 18.94 15.69 -8.97
CA THR A 226 18.14 15.85 -7.75
C THR A 226 19.00 15.64 -6.49
N LYS A 227 19.07 16.65 -5.64
CA LYS A 227 19.71 16.60 -4.31
C LYS A 227 18.75 16.01 -3.27
N ILE A 228 19.19 14.99 -2.55
CA ILE A 228 18.41 14.35 -1.49
C ILE A 228 18.80 14.94 -0.14
N LEU A 229 17.83 15.56 0.53
CA LEU A 229 17.99 16.27 1.79
C LEU A 229 17.35 15.46 2.93
N ILE A 230 18.18 14.97 3.85
CA ILE A 230 17.74 14.17 5.01
C ILE A 230 18.12 14.92 6.30
N PRO A 231 17.29 14.87 7.36
CA PRO A 231 17.60 15.54 8.61
C PRO A 231 18.86 14.96 9.24
N ASP A 232 19.88 15.80 9.34
CA ASP A 232 21.16 15.49 9.95
C ASP A 232 21.49 16.49 11.07
N VAL A 233 22.47 16.15 11.91
CA VAL A 233 22.95 17.03 12.97
C VAL A 233 23.54 18.30 12.32
N PRO A 234 23.14 19.51 12.76
CA PRO A 234 23.73 20.74 12.26
C PRO A 234 25.24 20.73 12.44
N LYS A 235 25.99 21.12 11.41
CA LYS A 235 27.45 21.17 11.49
C LYS A 235 27.87 22.39 12.31
N ALA A 236 29.00 22.30 13.01
CA ALA A 236 29.58 23.45 13.74
C ALA A 236 29.80 24.67 12.83
N LYS A 237 30.15 24.42 11.56
CA LYS A 237 30.36 25.44 10.52
C LYS A 237 29.08 25.99 9.88
N ASP A 238 27.90 25.40 10.15
CA ASP A 238 26.65 25.91 9.58
C ASP A 238 26.29 27.27 10.20
N THR A 239 26.03 28.28 9.38
CA THR A 239 25.58 29.58 9.86
C THR A 239 24.17 29.50 10.44
N TYR A 240 23.78 30.45 11.29
CA TYR A 240 22.42 30.53 11.84
C TYR A 240 21.34 30.50 10.74
N TYR A 241 21.57 31.23 9.65
CA TYR A 241 20.66 31.26 8.50
C TYR A 241 20.51 29.90 7.84
N GLN A 242 21.60 29.17 7.62
CA GLN A 242 21.59 27.81 7.05
C GLN A 242 20.83 26.83 7.96
N LYS A 243 21.06 26.89 9.28
CA LYS A 243 20.33 26.09 10.27
C LYS A 243 18.83 26.36 10.21
N LYS A 244 18.42 27.64 10.20
CA LYS A 244 17.02 28.06 10.10
C LYS A 244 16.36 27.61 8.80
N LYS A 245 17.07 27.70 7.66
CA LYS A 245 16.58 27.24 6.34
C LYS A 245 16.34 25.72 6.33
N LYS A 246 17.30 24.93 6.83
CA LYS A 246 17.15 23.47 6.98
C LYS A 246 15.98 23.11 7.89
N HIS A 247 15.86 23.78 9.03
CA HIS A 247 14.76 23.56 9.98
C HIS A 247 13.39 23.83 9.33
N LYS A 248 13.20 25.00 8.70
CA LYS A 248 11.95 25.34 7.99
C LYS A 248 11.59 24.31 6.91
N LEU A 249 12.58 23.82 6.16
CA LEU A 249 12.37 22.79 5.14
C LEU A 249 11.79 21.50 5.75
N PHE A 250 12.39 21.01 6.84
CA PHE A 250 11.94 19.76 7.47
C PHE A 250 10.62 19.93 8.24
N CYS A 251 10.31 21.11 8.78
CA CYS A 251 8.98 21.43 9.28
C CYS A 251 7.93 21.37 8.16
N LYS A 252 8.24 21.88 6.96
CA LYS A 252 7.34 21.77 5.80
C LYS A 252 7.22 20.34 5.28
N ARG A 253 8.30 19.55 5.29
CA ARG A 253 8.29 18.12 4.96
C ARG A 253 7.28 17.35 5.81
N ALA A 254 7.17 17.66 7.10
CA ALA A 254 6.21 17.01 8.01
C ALA A 254 4.75 17.11 7.52
N GLY A 255 4.42 18.09 6.66
CA GLY A 255 3.10 18.20 6.02
C GLY A 255 2.74 17.04 5.06
N ILE A 256 3.69 16.15 4.73
CA ILE A 256 3.38 14.93 3.98
C ILE A 256 2.62 13.89 4.82
N GLU A 257 2.86 13.87 6.13
CA GLU A 257 2.21 12.92 7.06
C GLU A 257 0.69 13.10 7.10
N PRO A 258 0.13 14.32 7.30
CA PRO A 258 -1.32 14.53 7.21
C PRO A 258 -1.85 14.28 5.78
N THR A 259 -1.05 14.53 4.74
CA THR A 259 -1.42 14.19 3.36
C THR A 259 -1.63 12.68 3.20
N ILE A 260 -0.73 11.87 3.75
CA ILE A 260 -0.85 10.40 3.79
C ILE A 260 -2.03 9.97 4.68
N GLY A 261 -2.27 10.66 5.79
CA GLY A 261 -3.47 10.47 6.63
C GLY A 261 -4.76 10.61 5.82
N HIS A 262 -4.92 11.75 5.13
CA HIS A 262 -6.05 11.98 4.23
C HIS A 262 -6.16 10.91 3.13
N LEU A 263 -5.05 10.55 2.47
CA LEU A 263 -5.06 9.47 1.48
C LEU A 263 -5.64 8.17 2.06
N LYS A 264 -5.30 7.83 3.30
CA LYS A 264 -5.78 6.62 3.97
C LYS A 264 -7.25 6.68 4.35
N GLU A 265 -7.69 7.79 4.92
CA GLU A 265 -9.04 7.95 5.47
C GLU A 265 -10.06 8.32 4.39
N ASP A 266 -9.75 9.34 3.57
CA ASP A 266 -10.68 9.94 2.62
C ASP A 266 -10.64 9.30 1.23
N TYR A 267 -9.47 8.79 0.81
CA TYR A 267 -9.24 8.35 -0.58
C TYR A 267 -8.92 6.85 -0.73
N ARG A 268 -9.34 6.05 0.26
CA ARG A 268 -9.26 4.57 0.24
C ARG A 268 -7.86 4.00 0.03
N LEU A 269 -6.82 4.72 0.46
CA LEU A 269 -5.45 4.15 0.51
C LEU A 269 -5.27 3.18 1.68
N SER A 270 -6.11 3.28 2.73
CA SER A 270 -6.03 2.41 3.92
C SER A 270 -6.21 0.94 3.60
N ARG A 271 -7.14 0.60 2.70
CA ARG A 271 -7.44 -0.80 2.33
C ARG A 271 -7.73 -0.91 0.83
N ASN A 272 -6.87 -1.64 0.12
CA ASN A 272 -7.01 -1.89 -1.31
C ASN A 272 -7.87 -3.13 -1.60
N PHE A 273 -8.89 -2.95 -2.43
CA PHE A 273 -9.81 -4.00 -2.88
C PHE A 273 -9.49 -4.54 -4.27
N TYR A 274 -8.67 -3.83 -5.07
CA TYR A 274 -8.30 -4.28 -6.41
C TYR A 274 -7.36 -5.48 -6.37
N LYS A 275 -7.40 -6.32 -7.41
CA LYS A 275 -6.67 -7.59 -7.46
C LYS A 275 -5.21 -7.44 -7.93
N GLY A 276 -4.32 -8.14 -7.22
CA GLY A 276 -2.91 -8.31 -7.59
C GLY A 276 -2.09 -7.01 -7.63
N VAL A 277 -0.85 -7.14 -8.10
CA VAL A 277 0.14 -6.05 -8.19
C VAL A 277 -0.33 -4.88 -9.06
N LYS A 278 -1.08 -5.18 -10.14
CA LYS A 278 -1.63 -4.15 -11.02
C LYS A 278 -2.69 -3.31 -10.28
N GLY A 279 -3.60 -3.97 -9.54
CA GLY A 279 -4.63 -3.31 -8.75
C GLY A 279 -4.05 -2.43 -7.64
N ASP A 280 -2.96 -2.87 -7.00
CA ASP A 280 -2.23 -2.06 -6.01
C ASP A 280 -1.77 -0.72 -6.60
N ALA A 281 -1.09 -0.76 -7.75
CA ALA A 281 -0.62 0.46 -8.41
C ALA A 281 -1.77 1.38 -8.84
N ILE A 282 -2.89 0.81 -9.31
CA ILE A 282 -4.08 1.58 -9.73
C ILE A 282 -4.70 2.32 -8.55
N ASN A 283 -4.89 1.63 -7.40
CA ASN A 283 -5.50 2.25 -6.22
C ASN A 283 -4.67 3.44 -5.71
N VAL A 284 -3.34 3.29 -5.70
CA VAL A 284 -2.41 4.37 -5.32
C VAL A 284 -2.55 5.59 -6.23
N LEU A 285 -2.51 5.37 -7.55
CA LEU A 285 -2.59 6.46 -8.55
C LEU A 285 -3.93 7.19 -8.46
N LEU A 286 -5.03 6.47 -8.33
CA LEU A 286 -6.37 7.06 -8.24
C LEU A 286 -6.57 7.81 -6.92
N ALA A 287 -6.08 7.28 -5.80
CA ALA A 287 -6.14 7.98 -4.51
C ALA A 287 -5.38 9.32 -4.58
N ALA A 288 -4.19 9.32 -5.17
CA ALA A 288 -3.39 10.52 -5.38
C ALA A 288 -4.08 11.52 -6.32
N ALA A 289 -4.64 11.05 -7.44
CA ALA A 289 -5.33 11.92 -8.39
C ALA A 289 -6.59 12.53 -7.77
N ALA A 290 -7.38 11.75 -7.05
CA ALA A 290 -8.58 12.23 -6.36
C ALA A 290 -8.25 13.30 -5.31
N TYR A 291 -7.14 13.14 -4.58
CA TYR A 291 -6.64 14.15 -3.66
C TYR A 291 -6.35 15.48 -4.37
N ASN A 292 -5.62 15.43 -5.50
CA ASN A 292 -5.30 16.61 -6.30
C ASN A 292 -6.56 17.26 -6.91
N PHE A 293 -7.50 16.47 -7.42
CA PHE A 293 -8.76 16.99 -7.96
C PHE A 293 -9.62 17.66 -6.90
N LYS A 294 -9.66 17.15 -5.66
CA LYS A 294 -10.38 17.83 -4.56
C LYS A 294 -9.81 19.24 -4.31
N LYS A 295 -8.50 19.43 -4.45
CA LYS A 295 -7.87 20.77 -4.35
C LYS A 295 -8.37 21.69 -5.47
N ALA A 296 -8.32 21.24 -6.71
CA ALA A 296 -8.84 22.01 -7.86
C ALA A 296 -10.34 22.33 -7.73
N MET A 297 -11.15 21.37 -7.31
CA MET A 297 -12.59 21.56 -7.09
C MET A 297 -12.90 22.60 -6.01
N ARG A 298 -12.08 22.68 -4.95
CA ARG A 298 -12.23 23.72 -3.91
C ARG A 298 -11.97 25.12 -4.48
N VAL A 299 -10.95 25.27 -5.32
CA VAL A 299 -10.66 26.54 -6.00
C VAL A 299 -11.80 26.90 -6.95
N LEU A 300 -12.29 25.95 -7.75
CA LEU A 300 -13.44 26.15 -8.63
C LEU A 300 -14.69 26.57 -7.85
N LEU A 301 -14.98 25.91 -6.73
CA LEU A 301 -16.12 26.26 -5.88
C LEU A 301 -15.99 27.69 -5.31
N TRP A 302 -14.79 28.08 -4.88
CA TRP A 302 -14.52 29.45 -4.41
C TRP A 302 -14.73 30.48 -5.53
N LEU A 303 -14.22 30.22 -6.73
CA LEU A 303 -14.45 31.08 -7.90
C LEU A 303 -15.94 31.24 -8.22
N ILE A 304 -16.70 30.14 -8.20
CA ILE A 304 -18.15 30.18 -8.46
C ILE A 304 -18.88 31.01 -7.40
N LYS A 305 -18.51 30.86 -6.11
CA LYS A 305 -19.12 31.63 -5.02
C LYS A 305 -18.84 33.13 -5.15
N ASN A 306 -17.58 33.50 -5.40
CA ASN A 306 -17.21 34.90 -5.55
C ASN A 306 -17.83 35.56 -6.79
N GLN A 307 -17.95 34.83 -7.90
CA GLN A 307 -18.67 35.37 -9.07
C GLN A 307 -20.16 35.59 -8.81
N ARG A 308 -20.79 34.75 -7.98
CA ARG A 308 -22.19 34.97 -7.54
C ARG A 308 -22.31 36.20 -6.64
N GLU A 309 -21.40 36.40 -5.69
CA GLU A 309 -21.37 37.61 -4.86
C GLU A 309 -21.17 38.88 -5.71
N VAL A 310 -20.18 38.89 -6.61
CA VAL A 310 -19.93 40.05 -7.50
C VAL A 310 -21.14 40.34 -8.41
N ARG A 311 -21.84 39.31 -8.92
CA ARG A 311 -23.10 39.50 -9.67
C ARG A 311 -24.24 40.00 -8.78
N PHE A 312 -24.35 39.52 -7.54
CA PHE A 312 -25.38 39.94 -6.60
C PHE A 312 -25.22 41.43 -6.21
N TYR A 313 -23.98 41.88 -5.95
CA TYR A 313 -23.70 43.29 -5.68
C TYR A 313 -23.88 44.19 -6.93
N LYS A 314 -23.55 43.70 -8.14
CA LYS A 314 -23.84 44.44 -9.37
C LYS A 314 -25.34 44.61 -9.63
N LEU A 315 -26.13 43.55 -9.44
CA LEU A 315 -27.58 43.62 -9.58
C LEU A 315 -28.19 44.56 -8.53
N HIS A 316 -27.79 44.48 -7.26
CA HIS A 316 -28.31 45.42 -6.25
C HIS A 316 -27.88 46.88 -6.44
N ALA A 317 -26.70 47.14 -7.00
CA ALA A 317 -26.27 48.49 -7.38
C ALA A 317 -27.07 49.05 -8.57
N GLU A 318 -27.61 48.19 -9.44
CA GLU A 318 -28.47 48.59 -10.57
C GLU A 318 -29.95 48.78 -10.16
N TYR A 319 -30.38 48.26 -9.01
CA TYR A 319 -31.76 48.39 -8.49
C TYR A 319 -31.87 49.28 -7.23
N SER A 320 -30.83 50.01 -6.86
CA SER A 320 -30.87 51.09 -5.85
C SER A 320 -30.75 52.45 -6.53
N PHE A 321 -31.85 52.92 -7.11
CA PHE A 321 -32.12 54.32 -7.43
C PHE A 321 -33.56 54.64 -7.07
#